data_AF-A0A1A2PSM1-F1
#
_entry.id   AF-A0A1A2PSM1-F1
#
_cell.length_a   1.000
_cell.length_b   1.000
_cell.length_c   1.000
_cell.angle_alpha   90.00
_cell.angle_beta   90.00
_cell.angle_gamma   90.00
#
_symmetry.space_group_name_H-M   'P 1'
#
loop_
_entity.id
_entity.type
_entity.pdbx_description
1 polymer ?
#
loop_
_entity_poly.entity_id
_entity_poly.type
_entity_poly.pdbx_seq_one_letter_code
_entity_poly.pdbx_strand_id
1 'polypeptide(L)'
;MADNDLTARFEKISTAAREANDKVRAAAQQAREQVQADAAHARDRADQAADHLQDRASAADDDASKHWREIAEKWQSHVAKIRKDLAEKNAQHEAKEMDAYANMAIGYALDTIDFAEAAVYEAECAVLEALSARSAADALARG
;
A
#
# COMPACT_ATOMS: atom_id res chain seq x y z
N MET A 1 26.03 -5.08 0.44
CA MET A 1 25.07 -6.18 0.24
C MET A 1 23.66 -5.85 0.74
N ALA A 2 23.48 -5.00 1.77
CA ALA A 2 22.14 -4.52 2.17
C ALA A 2 21.49 -3.57 1.14
N ASP A 3 22.27 -2.73 0.46
CA ASP A 3 21.75 -1.73 -0.49
C ASP A 3 21.09 -2.37 -1.73
N ASN A 4 21.54 -3.57 -2.12
CA ASN A 4 20.96 -4.32 -3.24
C ASN A 4 19.58 -4.91 -2.91
N ASP A 5 19.26 -5.12 -1.63
CA ASP A 5 17.91 -5.53 -1.18
C ASP A 5 16.95 -4.34 -1.25
N LEU A 6 17.38 -3.12 -0.91
CA LEU A 6 16.53 -1.93 -0.90
C LEU A 6 16.09 -1.50 -2.31
N THR A 7 16.99 -1.46 -3.28
CA THR A 7 16.62 -1.17 -4.68
C THR A 7 15.64 -2.22 -5.21
N ALA A 8 15.83 -3.50 -4.88
CA ALA A 8 14.89 -4.56 -5.27
C ALA A 8 13.50 -4.38 -4.64
N ARG A 9 13.40 -3.80 -3.43
CA ARG A 9 12.11 -3.45 -2.80
C ARG A 9 11.40 -2.32 -3.54
N PHE A 10 12.12 -1.28 -3.95
CA PHE A 10 11.54 -0.21 -4.80
C PHE A 10 11.06 -0.75 -6.15
N GLU A 11 11.83 -1.62 -6.80
CA GLU A 11 11.43 -2.27 -8.05
C GLU A 11 10.16 -3.13 -7.89
N LYS A 12 10.02 -3.81 -6.74
CA LYS A 12 8.80 -4.56 -6.42
C LYS A 12 7.58 -3.63 -6.31
N ILE A 13 7.73 -2.46 -5.69
CA ILE A 13 6.65 -1.45 -5.59
C ILE A 13 6.30 -0.91 -6.99
N SER A 14 7.30 -0.55 -7.78
CA SER A 14 7.13 -0.07 -9.16
C SER A 14 6.36 -1.09 -10.02
N THR A 15 6.75 -2.36 -9.94
CA THR A 15 6.08 -3.46 -10.65
C THR A 15 4.62 -3.60 -10.19
N ALA A 16 4.36 -3.58 -8.89
CA ALA A 16 3.01 -3.70 -8.35
C ALA A 16 2.10 -2.53 -8.77
N ALA A 17 2.62 -1.30 -8.76
CA ALA A 17 1.90 -0.11 -9.22
C ALA A 17 1.56 -0.21 -10.71
N ARG A 18 2.51 -0.64 -11.54
CA ARG A 18 2.30 -0.86 -12.97
C ARG A 18 1.22 -1.92 -13.24
N GLU A 19 1.30 -3.07 -12.57
CA GLU A 19 0.29 -4.13 -12.70
C GLU A 19 -1.10 -3.66 -12.28
N ALA A 20 -1.20 -2.88 -11.20
CA ALA A 20 -2.48 -2.32 -10.75
C ALA A 20 -3.06 -1.37 -11.80
N ASN A 21 -2.25 -0.46 -12.35
CA ASN A 21 -2.68 0.44 -13.42
C ASN A 21 -3.13 -0.31 -14.68
N ASP A 22 -2.39 -1.34 -15.11
CA ASP A 22 -2.75 -2.13 -16.30
C ASP A 22 -4.07 -2.90 -16.08
N LYS A 23 -4.30 -3.46 -14.89
CA LYS A 23 -5.57 -4.11 -14.52
C LYS A 23 -6.74 -3.14 -14.50
N VAL A 24 -6.57 -1.94 -13.91
CA VAL A 24 -7.63 -0.90 -13.90
C VAL A 24 -7.96 -0.43 -15.32
N ARG A 25 -6.96 -0.24 -16.18
CA ARG A 25 -7.16 0.14 -17.58
C ARG A 25 -7.91 -0.94 -18.37
N ALA A 26 -7.58 -2.21 -18.13
CA ALA A 26 -8.29 -3.32 -18.76
C ALA A 26 -9.75 -3.38 -18.28
N ALA A 27 -9.99 -3.22 -16.98
CA ALA A 27 -11.33 -3.25 -16.37
C ALA A 27 -12.27 -2.17 -16.95
N ALA A 28 -11.75 -1.00 -17.32
CA ALA A 28 -12.54 0.07 -17.94
C ALA A 28 -13.19 -0.33 -19.29
N GLN A 29 -12.72 -1.42 -19.93
CA GLN A 29 -13.22 -1.92 -21.21
C GLN A 29 -14.09 -3.19 -21.07
N GLN A 30 -14.28 -3.69 -19.85
CA GLN A 30 -14.93 -4.97 -19.57
C GLN A 30 -16.41 -4.83 -19.19
N ALA A 31 -17.13 -5.95 -19.27
CA ALA A 31 -18.47 -6.07 -18.71
C ALA A 31 -18.44 -6.05 -17.17
N ARG A 32 -19.53 -5.58 -16.56
CA ARG A 32 -19.67 -5.40 -15.09
C ARG A 32 -19.29 -6.64 -14.28
N GLU A 33 -19.72 -7.82 -14.71
CA GLU A 33 -19.46 -9.09 -14.01
C GLU A 33 -17.96 -9.42 -13.96
N GLN A 34 -17.23 -9.13 -15.04
CA GLN A 34 -15.79 -9.31 -15.08
C GLN A 34 -15.07 -8.29 -14.17
N VAL A 35 -15.52 -7.03 -14.17
CA VAL A 35 -14.99 -6.00 -13.24
C VAL A 35 -15.21 -6.40 -11.78
N GLN A 36 -16.33 -7.04 -11.45
CA GLN A 36 -16.60 -7.54 -10.09
C GLN A 36 -15.64 -8.67 -9.70
N ALA A 37 -15.34 -9.60 -10.62
CA ALA A 37 -14.35 -10.66 -10.38
C ALA A 37 -12.95 -10.09 -10.20
N ASP A 38 -12.55 -9.13 -11.04
CA ASP A 38 -11.25 -8.46 -10.96
C ASP A 38 -11.11 -7.67 -9.64
N ALA A 39 -12.20 -7.05 -9.16
CA ALA A 39 -12.25 -6.37 -7.87
C ALA A 39 -12.10 -7.34 -6.68
N ALA A 40 -12.72 -8.52 -6.74
CA ALA A 40 -12.55 -9.56 -5.71
C ALA A 40 -11.09 -10.04 -5.64
N HIS A 41 -10.47 -10.32 -6.78
CA HIS A 41 -9.06 -10.71 -6.83
C HIS A 41 -8.12 -9.58 -6.37
N ALA A 42 -8.46 -8.31 -6.66
CA ALA A 42 -7.71 -7.17 -6.13
C ALA A 42 -7.82 -7.06 -4.60
N ARG A 43 -8.99 -7.38 -4.03
CA ARG A 43 -9.20 -7.42 -2.59
C ARG A 43 -8.36 -8.49 -1.91
N ASP A 44 -8.31 -9.70 -2.47
CA ASP A 44 -7.49 -10.79 -1.91
C ASP A 44 -5.99 -10.43 -1.90
N ARG A 45 -5.51 -9.77 -2.95
CA ARG A 45 -4.12 -9.27 -2.99
C ARG A 45 -3.87 -8.18 -1.95
N ALA A 46 -4.83 -7.29 -1.72
CA ALA A 46 -4.73 -6.26 -0.69
C ALA A 46 -4.70 -6.87 0.72
N ASP A 47 -5.46 -7.95 0.96
CA ASP A 47 -5.46 -8.67 2.24
C ASP A 47 -4.11 -9.35 2.50
N GLN A 48 -3.57 -10.04 1.50
CA GLN A 48 -2.22 -10.64 1.60
C GLN A 48 -1.13 -9.59 1.87
N ALA A 49 -1.24 -8.40 1.28
CA ALA A 49 -0.30 -7.31 1.53
C ALA A 49 -0.43 -6.75 2.96
N ALA A 50 -1.65 -6.68 3.50
CA ALA A 50 -1.91 -6.26 4.88
C ALA A 50 -1.38 -7.29 5.90
N ASP A 51 -1.54 -8.58 5.62
CA ASP A 51 -0.98 -9.64 6.47
C ASP A 51 0.55 -9.58 6.50
N HIS A 52 1.20 -9.40 5.35
CA HIS A 52 2.66 -9.24 5.28
C HIS A 52 3.15 -7.99 6.02
N LEU A 53 2.36 -6.91 6.03
CA LEU A 53 2.65 -5.70 6.80
C LEU A 53 2.67 -6.00 8.32
N GLN A 54 1.69 -6.78 8.78
CA GLN A 54 1.56 -7.19 10.18
C GLN A 54 2.69 -8.15 10.61
N ASP A 55 3.04 -9.11 9.77
CA ASP A 55 4.14 -10.05 10.02
C ASP A 55 5.47 -9.31 10.17
N ARG A 56 5.74 -8.34 9.28
CA ARG A 56 6.93 -7.48 9.35
C ARG A 56 6.99 -6.66 10.64
N ALA A 57 5.87 -6.08 11.06
CA ALA A 57 5.78 -5.32 12.30
C ALA A 57 5.93 -6.18 13.57
N SER A 58 5.61 -7.47 13.47
CA SER A 58 5.73 -8.42 14.59
C SER A 58 7.13 -9.04 14.69
N ALA A 59 7.82 -9.19 13.56
CA ALA A 59 9.14 -9.85 13.49
C ALA A 59 10.33 -8.96 13.88
N ALA A 60 10.15 -7.64 13.95
CA ALA A 60 11.25 -6.70 14.14
C ALA A 60 11.22 -6.07 15.55
N ASP A 61 12.40 -6.00 16.18
CA ASP A 61 12.59 -5.69 17.62
C ASP A 61 13.25 -4.32 17.86
N ASP A 62 13.44 -3.52 16.82
CA ASP A 62 13.98 -2.16 16.93
C ASP A 62 12.87 -1.12 17.18
N ASP A 63 13.27 0.09 17.61
CA ASP A 63 12.31 1.15 17.92
C ASP A 63 11.52 1.63 16.68
N ALA A 64 12.10 1.50 15.47
CA ALA A 64 11.40 1.75 14.22
C ALA A 64 10.23 0.75 14.03
N SER A 65 10.41 -0.48 14.48
CA SER A 65 9.41 -1.55 14.41
C SER A 65 8.20 -1.32 15.33
N LYS A 66 8.39 -0.67 16.48
CA LYS A 66 7.28 -0.27 17.36
C LYS A 66 6.40 0.78 16.70
N HIS A 67 7.02 1.81 16.10
CA HIS A 67 6.28 2.85 15.39
C HIS A 67 5.53 2.29 14.17
N TRP A 68 6.17 1.35 13.47
CA TRP A 68 5.56 0.66 12.34
C TRP A 68 4.36 -0.22 12.71
N ARG A 69 4.38 -0.85 13.89
CA ARG A 69 3.24 -1.63 14.39
C ARG A 69 2.00 -0.78 14.61
N GLU A 70 2.16 0.41 15.20
CA GLU A 70 1.04 1.34 15.37
C GLU A 70 0.47 1.81 14.03
N ILE A 71 1.32 2.04 13.03
CA ILE A 71 0.90 2.40 11.67
C ILE A 71 0.13 1.25 11.04
N ALA A 72 0.63 0.01 11.15
CA ALA A 72 -0.02 -1.18 10.60
C ALA A 72 -1.41 -1.42 11.21
N GLU A 73 -1.55 -1.30 12.54
CA GLU A 73 -2.83 -1.44 13.24
C GLU A 73 -3.85 -0.36 12.83
N LYS A 74 -3.40 0.90 12.76
CA LYS A 74 -4.27 2.02 12.31
C LYS A 74 -4.72 1.82 10.86
N TRP A 75 -3.80 1.41 9.99
CA TRP A 75 -4.11 1.10 8.60
C TRP A 75 -5.16 0.00 8.48
N GLN A 76 -4.98 -1.12 9.19
CA GLN A 76 -5.94 -2.23 9.17
C GLN A 76 -7.33 -1.82 9.65
N SER A 77 -7.40 -1.07 10.75
CA SER A 77 -8.65 -0.52 11.27
C SER A 77 -9.33 0.41 10.26
N HIS A 78 -8.56 1.28 9.61
CA HIS A 78 -9.05 2.18 8.59
C HIS A 78 -9.61 1.44 7.36
N VAL A 79 -8.86 0.47 6.83
CA VAL A 79 -9.27 -0.39 5.70
C VAL A 79 -10.57 -1.15 6.04
N ALA A 80 -10.65 -1.73 7.25
CA ALA A 80 -11.83 -2.46 7.70
C ALA A 80 -13.08 -1.57 7.74
N LYS A 81 -12.94 -0.33 8.23
CA LYS A 81 -14.03 0.65 8.28
C LYS A 81 -14.52 1.01 6.87
N ILE A 82 -13.63 1.41 5.96
CA ILE A 82 -14.03 1.81 4.60
C ILE A 82 -14.69 0.65 3.86
N ARG A 83 -14.18 -0.58 3.99
CA ARG A 83 -14.79 -1.75 3.36
C ARG A 83 -16.18 -2.05 3.87
N LYS A 84 -16.44 -1.81 5.16
CA LYS A 84 -17.77 -1.93 5.74
C LYS A 84 -18.70 -0.89 5.13
N ASP A 85 -18.29 0.38 5.11
CA ASP A 85 -19.10 1.47 4.58
C ASP A 85 -19.42 1.25 3.08
N LEU A 86 -18.44 0.77 2.31
CA LEU A 86 -18.61 0.38 0.90
C LEU A 86 -19.62 -0.78 0.75
N ALA A 87 -19.54 -1.82 1.57
CA ALA A 87 -20.46 -2.95 1.52
C ALA A 87 -21.91 -2.53 1.85
N GLU A 88 -22.10 -1.66 2.84
CA GLU A 88 -23.42 -1.13 3.21
C GLU A 88 -24.07 -0.34 2.08
N LYS A 89 -23.28 0.45 1.34
CA LYS A 89 -23.75 1.20 0.17
C LYS A 89 -24.08 0.30 -1.01
N ASN A 90 -23.26 -0.72 -1.28
CA ASN A 90 -23.49 -1.67 -2.38
C ASN A 90 -24.78 -2.52 -2.17
N ALA A 91 -25.19 -2.77 -0.93
CA ALA A 91 -26.37 -3.58 -0.62
C ALA A 91 -27.72 -2.85 -0.85
N GLN A 92 -27.73 -1.53 -0.99
CA GLN A 92 -28.97 -0.74 -1.06
C GLN A 92 -29.62 -0.74 -2.46
N HIS A 93 -28.92 -1.24 -3.49
CA HIS A 93 -29.43 -1.46 -4.86
C HIS A 93 -30.14 -0.26 -5.56
N GLU A 94 -30.04 0.94 -5.01
CA GLU A 94 -30.55 2.18 -5.60
C GLU A 94 -29.47 2.88 -6.41
N ALA A 95 -29.84 3.46 -7.57
CA ALA A 95 -28.87 4.10 -8.48
C ALA A 95 -28.05 5.20 -7.80
N LYS A 96 -28.68 6.01 -6.94
CA LYS A 96 -28.01 7.06 -6.16
C LYS A 96 -26.99 6.49 -5.16
N GLU A 97 -27.30 5.35 -4.56
CA GLU A 97 -26.39 4.68 -3.62
C GLU A 97 -25.23 3.98 -4.34
N MET A 98 -25.45 3.48 -5.56
CA MET A 98 -24.36 2.97 -6.42
C MET A 98 -23.41 4.08 -6.86
N ASP A 99 -23.93 5.26 -7.17
CA ASP A 99 -23.11 6.45 -7.49
C ASP A 99 -22.33 6.93 -6.26
N ALA A 100 -22.97 6.99 -5.10
CA ALA A 100 -22.30 7.30 -3.83
C ALA A 100 -21.21 6.27 -3.47
N TYR A 101 -21.47 4.98 -3.71
CA TYR A 101 -20.48 3.91 -3.56
C TYR A 101 -19.27 4.15 -4.47
N ALA A 102 -19.50 4.43 -5.75
CA ALA A 102 -18.43 4.66 -6.72
C ALA A 102 -17.56 5.86 -6.32
N ASN A 103 -18.18 6.98 -5.93
CA ASN A 103 -17.47 8.17 -5.46
C ASN A 103 -16.63 7.90 -4.20
N MET A 104 -17.19 7.16 -3.23
CA MET A 104 -16.46 6.79 -2.02
C MET A 104 -15.29 5.85 -2.32
N ALA A 105 -15.47 4.88 -3.22
CA ALA A 105 -14.41 3.96 -3.64
C ALA A 105 -13.27 4.70 -4.38
N ILE A 106 -13.62 5.64 -5.26
CA ILE A 106 -12.64 6.47 -5.98
C ILE A 106 -11.86 7.36 -5.01
N GLY A 107 -12.55 8.04 -4.08
CA GLY A 107 -11.89 8.88 -3.07
C GLY A 107 -10.91 8.07 -2.23
N TYR A 108 -11.32 6.91 -1.74
CA TYR A 108 -10.45 6.01 -0.99
C TYR A 108 -9.23 5.51 -1.81
N ALA A 109 -9.42 5.23 -3.10
CA ALA A 109 -8.32 4.84 -3.98
C ALA A 109 -7.30 5.97 -4.13
N LEU A 110 -7.74 7.23 -4.30
CA LEU A 110 -6.87 8.40 -4.38
C LEU A 110 -6.07 8.60 -3.08
N ASP A 111 -6.75 8.60 -1.93
CA ASP A 111 -6.10 8.76 -0.63
C ASP A 111 -5.03 7.67 -0.39
N THR A 112 -5.31 6.44 -0.82
CA THR A 112 -4.36 5.31 -0.69
C THR A 112 -3.16 5.45 -1.64
N ILE A 113 -3.37 5.97 -2.86
CA ILE A 113 -2.29 6.25 -3.81
C ILE A 113 -1.37 7.34 -3.25
N ASP A 114 -1.94 8.44 -2.75
CA ASP A 114 -1.18 9.54 -2.17
C ASP A 114 -0.36 9.08 -0.96
N PHE A 115 -0.95 8.24 -0.10
CA PHE A 115 -0.24 7.63 1.03
C PHE A 115 0.92 6.73 0.57
N ALA A 116 0.70 5.91 -0.46
CA ALA A 116 1.73 5.02 -0.98
C ALA A 116 2.89 5.80 -1.61
N GLU A 117 2.60 6.88 -2.33
CA GLU A 117 3.62 7.77 -2.89
C GLU A 117 4.46 8.42 -1.78
N ALA A 118 3.81 9.00 -0.77
CA ALA A 118 4.49 9.60 0.37
C ALA A 118 5.41 8.59 1.09
N ALA A 119 4.93 7.35 1.30
CA ALA A 119 5.72 6.30 1.93
C ALA A 119 6.95 5.88 1.10
N VAL A 120 6.86 5.93 -0.24
CA VAL A 120 8.01 5.67 -1.13
C VAL A 120 9.08 6.75 -0.98
N TYR A 121 8.70 8.03 -0.97
CA TYR A 121 9.65 9.13 -0.80
C TYR A 121 10.30 9.14 0.60
N GLU A 122 9.54 8.81 1.65
CA GLU A 122 10.11 8.68 3.00
C GLU A 122 11.12 7.53 3.07
N ALA A 123 10.82 6.39 2.42
CA ALA A 123 11.77 5.27 2.35
C ALA A 123 13.06 5.66 1.59
N GLU A 124 12.95 6.43 0.50
CA GLU A 124 14.12 6.95 -0.23
C GLU A 124 14.98 7.83 0.69
N CYS A 125 14.35 8.76 1.40
CA CYS A 125 15.02 9.64 2.36
C CYS A 125 15.81 8.84 3.40
N ALA A 126 15.15 7.90 4.09
CA ALA A 126 15.78 7.08 5.11
C ALA A 126 16.97 6.24 4.58
N VAL A 127 16.88 5.73 3.35
CA VAL A 127 17.98 5.00 2.70
C VAL A 127 19.17 5.93 2.43
N LEU A 128 18.94 7.12 1.90
CA LEU A 128 20.00 8.09 1.64
C LEU A 128 20.68 8.56 2.93
N GLU A 129 19.91 8.80 3.99
CA GLU A 129 20.45 9.12 5.32
C GLU A 129 21.34 7.99 5.87
N ALA A 130 20.89 6.73 5.75
CA ALA A 130 21.66 5.58 6.18
C ALA A 130 22.98 5.42 5.40
N LEU A 131 22.95 5.63 4.08
CA LEU A 131 24.15 5.60 3.22
C LEU A 131 25.15 6.71 3.59
N SER A 132 24.64 7.92 3.85
CA SER A 132 25.45 9.06 4.30
C SER A 132 26.13 8.77 5.64
N ALA A 133 25.38 8.26 6.62
CA ALA A 133 25.90 7.91 7.94
C ALA A 133 27.00 6.83 7.87
N ARG A 134 26.83 5.81 7.03
CA ARG A 134 27.85 4.77 6.82
C ARG A 134 29.13 5.34 6.19
N SER A 135 28.99 6.20 5.18
CA SER A 135 30.13 6.87 4.56
C SER A 135 30.93 7.71 5.56
N ALA A 136 30.23 8.44 6.43
CA ALA A 136 30.84 9.22 7.51
C ALA A 136 31.57 8.33 8.52
N ALA A 137 30.97 7.22 8.94
CA ALA A 137 31.60 6.27 9.86
C ALA A 137 32.87 5.65 9.27
N ASP A 138 32.85 5.26 7.99
CA ASP A 138 34.01 4.71 7.30
C ASP A 138 35.15 5.74 7.16
N ALA A 139 34.83 7.02 6.97
CA ALA A 139 35.81 8.09 6.93
C ALA A 139 36.51 8.27 8.29
N LEU A 140 35.74 8.25 9.39
CA LEU A 140 36.26 8.35 10.75
C LEU A 140 37.11 7.13 11.15
N ALA A 141 36.78 5.93 10.67
CA ALA A 141 37.55 4.72 10.96
C ALA A 141 38.89 4.61 10.20
N ARG A 142 39.07 5.41 9.13
CA ARG A 142 40.29 5.42 8.29
C ARG A 142 41.26 6.55 8.62
N GLY A 143 40.86 7.52 9.44
CA GLY A 143 41.68 8.64 9.91
C GLY A 143 42.25 8.38 11.29
#